data_AF-A0A1B9JQC0-F1
#
_entry.id   AF-A0A1B9JQC0-F1
#
_cell.length_a   1.000
_cell.length_b   1.000
_cell.length_c   1.000
_cell.angle_alpha   90.00
_cell.angle_beta   90.00
_cell.angle_gamma   90.00
#
_symmetry.space_group_name_H-M   'P 1'
#
loop_
_entity.id
_entity.type
_entity.pdbx_description
1 polymer ?
#
loop_
_entity_poly.entity_id
_entity_poly.type
_entity_poly.pdbx_seq_one_letter_code
_entity_poly.pdbx_strand_id
1 'polypeptide(L)'
;MNDKNEFIDFIVNTLPSLDVISLTTANNLRVVLNRVKGYIPESIPYTSWSIDSIVDIFAKNENISDSAAAGYKTRFRSALSKFDGYKNGNLSKLSKLPKNKVANSTNLVTQALNRHNTFALPIPLREGLILNIGNLPLDLTEDEAEKITRIIKSYAVIKD
;
A
#
# COMPACT_ATOMS: atom_id res chain seq x y z
N MET A 1 6.85 -22.10 1.59
CA MET A 1 6.10 -21.53 0.44
C MET A 1 7.12 -20.84 -0.45
N ASN A 2 7.16 -21.12 -1.75
CA ASN A 2 8.10 -20.43 -2.66
C ASN A 2 7.56 -19.05 -3.04
N ASP A 3 8.43 -18.18 -3.55
CA ASP A 3 8.10 -16.80 -3.92
C ASP A 3 6.96 -16.71 -4.94
N LYS A 4 6.87 -17.68 -5.86
CA LYS A 4 5.77 -17.77 -6.82
C LYS A 4 4.42 -17.93 -6.12
N ASN A 5 4.30 -18.89 -5.21
CA ASN A 5 3.05 -19.16 -4.50
C ASN A 5 2.67 -17.99 -3.59
N GLU A 6 3.64 -17.36 -2.94
CA GLU A 6 3.41 -16.17 -2.12
C GLU A 6 2.96 -14.97 -2.94
N PHE A 7 3.58 -14.75 -4.11
CA PHE A 7 3.14 -13.72 -5.04
C PHE A 7 1.71 -13.94 -5.52
N ILE A 8 1.36 -15.18 -5.85
CA ILE A 8 0.00 -15.55 -6.28
C ILE A 8 -1.01 -15.33 -5.15
N ASP A 9 -0.72 -15.82 -3.95
CA ASP A 9 -1.57 -15.64 -2.79
C ASP A 9 -1.78 -14.15 -2.46
N PHE A 10 -0.69 -13.37 -2.50
CA PHE A 10 -0.75 -11.93 -2.30
C PHE A 10 -1.71 -11.26 -3.28
N ILE A 11 -1.61 -11.53 -4.59
CA ILE A 11 -2.46 -10.86 -5.58
C ILE A 11 -3.92 -11.32 -5.51
N VAL A 12 -4.17 -12.59 -5.16
CA VAL A 12 -5.52 -13.18 -5.17
C VAL A 12 -6.28 -12.91 -3.88
N ASN A 13 -5.62 -12.99 -2.73
CA ASN A 13 -6.26 -12.99 -1.41
C ASN A 13 -5.89 -11.77 -0.56
N THR A 14 -4.59 -11.41 -0.51
CA THR A 14 -4.12 -10.33 0.37
C THR A 14 -4.43 -8.95 -0.21
N LEU A 15 -4.02 -8.66 -1.44
CA LEU A 15 -4.14 -7.34 -2.05
C LEU A 15 -5.57 -6.80 -2.11
N PRO A 16 -6.61 -7.61 -2.42
CA PRO A 16 -8.00 -7.13 -2.38
C PRO A 16 -8.50 -6.79 -0.97
N SER A 17 -7.97 -7.46 0.07
CA SER A 17 -8.38 -7.21 1.46
C SER A 17 -7.67 -6.02 2.11
N LEU A 18 -6.61 -5.49 1.47
CA LEU A 18 -5.89 -4.31 1.94
C LEU A 18 -6.60 -2.96 1.66
N ASP A 19 -7.63 -2.94 0.80
CA ASP A 19 -8.39 -1.73 0.39
C ASP A 19 -7.50 -0.56 -0.11
N VAL A 20 -6.30 -0.86 -0.58
CA VAL A 20 -5.29 0.11 -1.09
C VAL A 20 -5.45 0.41 -2.59
N ILE A 21 -6.27 -0.39 -3.28
CA ILE A 21 -6.60 -0.24 -4.70
C ILE A 21 -8.08 -0.56 -4.91
N SER A 22 -8.67 -0.01 -5.98
CA SER A 22 -10.04 -0.37 -6.34
C SER A 22 -10.17 -1.86 -6.67
N LEU A 23 -11.34 -2.43 -6.35
CA LEU A 23 -11.68 -3.82 -6.69
C LEU A 23 -11.49 -4.11 -8.19
N THR A 24 -11.82 -3.15 -9.06
CA THR A 24 -11.57 -3.26 -10.50
C THR A 24 -10.09 -3.41 -10.82
N THR A 25 -9.22 -2.65 -10.15
CA THR A 25 -7.77 -2.77 -10.32
C THR A 25 -7.27 -4.12 -9.81
N ALA A 26 -7.73 -4.56 -8.64
CA ALA A 26 -7.37 -5.86 -8.09
C ALA A 26 -7.77 -7.02 -9.03
N ASN A 27 -9.00 -6.97 -9.57
CA ASN A 27 -9.49 -7.94 -10.53
C ASN A 27 -8.66 -7.94 -11.83
N ASN A 28 -8.30 -6.76 -12.35
CA ASN A 28 -7.44 -6.64 -13.54
C ASN A 28 -6.06 -7.29 -13.34
N LEU A 29 -5.48 -7.17 -12.15
CA LEU A 29 -4.21 -7.82 -11.82
C LEU A 29 -4.37 -9.34 -11.69
N ARG A 30 -5.43 -9.79 -11.00
CA ARG A 30 -5.76 -11.21 -10.83
C ARG A 30 -6.00 -11.92 -12.16
N VAL A 31 -6.74 -11.31 -13.09
CA VAL A 31 -7.00 -11.89 -14.41
C VAL A 31 -5.70 -12.11 -15.18
N VAL A 32 -4.79 -11.13 -15.17
CA VAL A 32 -3.47 -11.28 -15.80
C VAL A 32 -2.67 -12.39 -15.14
N LEU A 33 -2.59 -12.39 -13.80
CA LEU A 33 -1.78 -13.36 -13.10
C LEU A 33 -2.26 -14.80 -13.32
N ASN A 34 -3.57 -15.02 -13.37
CA ASN A 34 -4.13 -16.33 -13.65
C ASN A 34 -3.72 -16.91 -15.01
N ARG A 35 -3.46 -16.06 -16.00
CA ARG A 35 -2.98 -16.48 -17.33
C ARG A 35 -1.48 -16.70 -17.37
N VAL A 36 -0.72 -15.85 -16.67
CA VAL A 36 0.74 -15.84 -16.76
C VAL A 36 1.42 -16.76 -15.72
N LYS A 37 0.72 -17.17 -14.64
CA LYS A 37 1.30 -17.94 -13.53
C LYS A 37 2.02 -19.24 -13.90
N GLY A 38 1.63 -19.89 -15.00
CA GLY A 38 2.29 -21.11 -15.50
C GLY A 38 3.73 -20.86 -15.96
N TYR A 39 4.05 -19.62 -16.33
CA TYR A 39 5.33 -19.21 -16.88
C TYR A 39 6.26 -18.56 -15.83
N ILE A 40 5.80 -18.41 -14.59
CA ILE A 40 6.60 -17.87 -13.49
C ILE A 40 7.51 -18.99 -12.95
N PRO A 41 8.83 -18.76 -12.85
CA PRO A 41 9.76 -19.75 -12.34
C PRO A 41 9.53 -20.03 -10.85
N GLU A 42 9.64 -21.29 -10.43
CA GLU A 42 9.31 -21.72 -9.07
C GLU A 42 10.51 -21.67 -8.11
N SER A 43 11.72 -21.85 -8.66
CA SER A 43 12.98 -21.96 -7.92
C SER A 43 13.81 -20.67 -7.89
N ILE A 44 13.34 -19.63 -8.58
CA ILE A 44 14.05 -18.34 -8.71
C ILE A 44 13.35 -17.31 -7.82
N PRO A 45 14.10 -16.53 -7.01
CA PRO A 45 13.51 -15.49 -6.18
C PRO A 45 12.84 -14.40 -7.01
N TYR A 46 11.77 -13.78 -6.48
CA TYR A 46 10.96 -12.81 -7.22
C TYR A 46 11.73 -11.57 -7.69
N THR A 47 12.78 -11.21 -6.95
CA THR A 47 13.67 -10.08 -7.26
C THR A 47 14.49 -10.30 -8.53
N SER A 48 14.61 -11.55 -8.98
CA SER A 48 15.38 -11.95 -10.17
C SER A 48 14.48 -12.29 -11.37
N TRP A 49 13.17 -12.11 -11.26
CA TRP A 49 12.26 -12.40 -12.36
C TRP A 49 12.37 -11.35 -13.48
N SER A 50 12.55 -11.83 -14.71
CA SER A 50 12.39 -11.01 -15.91
C SER A 50 10.94 -11.03 -16.36
N ILE A 51 10.23 -9.92 -16.11
CA ILE A 51 8.82 -9.79 -16.52
C ILE A 51 8.69 -9.88 -18.04
N ASP A 52 9.61 -9.28 -18.78
CA ASP A 52 9.61 -9.34 -20.24
C ASP A 52 9.74 -10.79 -20.71
N SER A 53 10.72 -11.54 -20.21
CA SER A 53 10.91 -12.94 -20.60
C SER A 53 9.69 -13.80 -20.25
N ILE A 54 9.12 -13.64 -19.06
CA ILE A 54 7.93 -14.39 -18.62
C ILE A 54 6.74 -14.09 -19.54
N VAL A 55 6.48 -12.82 -19.81
CA VAL A 55 5.32 -12.41 -20.63
C VAL A 55 5.54 -12.71 -22.11
N ASP A 56 6.77 -12.66 -22.62
CA ASP A 56 7.09 -12.96 -24.02
C ASP A 56 6.96 -14.47 -24.29
N ILE A 57 7.38 -15.33 -23.37
CA ILE A 57 7.14 -16.79 -23.44
C ILE A 57 5.64 -17.07 -23.42
N PHE A 58 4.90 -16.45 -22.49
CA PHE A 58 3.44 -16.55 -22.43
C PHE A 58 2.79 -16.11 -23.76
N ALA A 59 3.17 -14.94 -24.28
CA ALA A 59 2.58 -14.37 -25.47
C ALA A 59 2.84 -15.23 -26.70
N LYS A 60 4.04 -15.79 -26.83
CA LYS A 60 4.40 -16.71 -27.91
C LYS A 60 3.61 -18.02 -27.84
N ASN A 61 3.47 -18.61 -26.66
CA ASN A 61 2.75 -19.88 -26.49
C ASN A 61 1.24 -19.73 -26.68
N GLU A 62 0.67 -18.59 -26.29
CA GLU A 62 -0.77 -18.32 -26.35
C GLU A 62 -1.18 -17.48 -27.59
N ASN A 63 -0.25 -17.25 -28.53
CA ASN A 63 -0.44 -16.42 -29.74
C ASN A 63 -1.05 -15.04 -29.45
N ILE A 64 -0.59 -14.38 -28.38
CA ILE A 64 -1.03 -13.05 -27.98
C ILE A 64 -0.30 -12.00 -28.83
N SER A 65 -1.03 -11.01 -29.34
CA SER A 65 -0.42 -9.90 -30.09
C SER A 65 0.51 -9.05 -29.22
N ASP A 66 1.50 -8.41 -29.84
CA ASP A 66 2.46 -7.55 -29.13
C ASP A 66 1.78 -6.42 -28.35
N SER A 67 0.72 -5.84 -28.91
CA SER A 67 -0.10 -4.82 -28.26
C SER A 67 -0.77 -5.35 -26.98
N ALA A 68 -1.35 -6.56 -27.04
CA ALA A 68 -1.93 -7.19 -25.87
C ALA A 68 -0.85 -7.58 -24.84
N ALA A 69 0.29 -8.10 -25.30
CA ALA A 69 1.45 -8.45 -24.46
C ALA A 69 1.97 -7.25 -23.67
N ALA A 70 2.05 -6.06 -24.28
CA ALA A 70 2.40 -4.82 -23.58
C ALA A 70 1.46 -4.51 -22.40
N GLY A 71 0.17 -4.79 -22.56
CA GLY A 71 -0.83 -4.70 -21.49
C GLY A 71 -0.59 -5.70 -20.36
N TYR A 72 -0.22 -6.94 -20.66
CA TYR A 72 0.18 -7.93 -19.66
C TYR A 72 1.44 -7.49 -18.91
N LYS A 73 2.49 -7.04 -19.62
CA LYS A 73 3.73 -6.53 -19.03
C LYS A 73 3.47 -5.39 -18.04
N THR A 74 2.63 -4.42 -18.42
CA THR A 74 2.29 -3.29 -17.55
C THR A 74 1.58 -3.71 -16.28
N ARG A 75 0.60 -4.62 -16.38
CA ARG A 75 -0.15 -5.13 -15.23
C ARG A 75 0.74 -6.01 -14.35
N PHE A 76 1.58 -6.85 -14.94
CA PHE A 76 2.54 -7.68 -14.21
C PHE A 76 3.55 -6.80 -13.45
N ARG A 77 4.14 -5.79 -14.09
CA ARG A 77 5.01 -4.81 -13.42
C ARG A 77 4.33 -4.13 -12.24
N SER A 78 3.06 -3.74 -12.41
CA SER A 78 2.28 -3.17 -11.30
C SER A 78 2.04 -4.18 -10.18
N ALA A 79 1.74 -5.44 -10.49
CA ALA A 79 1.56 -6.49 -9.50
C ALA A 79 2.87 -6.76 -8.74
N LEU A 80 3.99 -6.90 -9.44
CA LEU A 80 5.30 -7.16 -8.82
C LEU A 80 5.77 -5.98 -7.97
N SER A 81 5.56 -4.74 -8.43
CA SER A 81 5.83 -3.54 -7.63
C SER A 81 5.00 -3.49 -6.34
N LYS A 82 3.75 -3.97 -6.37
CA LYS A 82 2.89 -4.04 -5.18
C LYS A 82 3.35 -5.12 -4.22
N PHE A 83 3.70 -6.28 -4.75
CA PHE A 83 4.24 -7.38 -3.96
C PHE A 83 5.55 -7.01 -3.29
N ASP A 84 6.45 -6.35 -4.02
CA ASP A 84 7.68 -5.80 -3.46
C ASP A 84 7.41 -4.78 -2.34
N GLY A 85 6.40 -3.92 -2.53
CA GLY A 85 5.93 -3.01 -1.48
C GLY A 85 5.43 -3.77 -0.24
N TYR A 86 4.63 -4.81 -0.43
CA TYR A 86 4.13 -5.65 0.65
C TYR A 86 5.26 -6.35 1.41
N LYS A 87 6.20 -6.99 0.70
CA LYS A 87 7.36 -7.69 1.27
C LYS A 87 8.27 -6.79 2.09
N ASN A 88 8.45 -5.55 1.63
CA ASN A 88 9.34 -4.58 2.26
C ASN A 88 8.62 -3.58 3.19
N GLY A 89 7.32 -3.77 3.46
CA GLY A 89 6.52 -2.84 4.27
C GLY A 89 6.33 -1.44 3.65
N ASN A 90 6.62 -1.28 2.36
CA ASN A 90 6.50 -0.02 1.63
C ASN A 90 5.12 0.12 0.98
N LEU A 91 4.16 0.61 1.77
CA LEU A 91 2.77 0.82 1.36
C LEU A 91 2.61 1.87 0.24
N SER A 92 3.60 2.76 0.04
CA SER A 92 3.55 3.76 -1.04
C SER A 92 3.58 3.14 -2.45
N LYS A 93 4.08 1.91 -2.59
CA LYS A 93 4.05 1.15 -3.85
C LYS A 93 2.70 0.46 -4.11
N LEU A 94 1.79 0.45 -3.13
CA LEU A 94 0.51 -0.23 -3.24
C LEU A 94 -0.54 0.59 -4.00
N SER A 95 -0.56 1.92 -3.87
CA SER A 95 -1.52 2.78 -4.56
C SER A 95 -0.89 3.57 -5.72
N LYS A 96 -1.68 3.83 -6.78
CA LYS A 96 -1.36 4.77 -7.87
C LYS A 96 -2.30 5.99 -7.83
N LEU A 97 -2.76 6.41 -6.65
CA LEU A 97 -3.50 7.68 -6.59
C LEU A 97 -2.53 8.82 -6.96
N PRO A 98 -2.98 9.86 -7.69
CA PRO A 98 -2.16 11.02 -7.98
C PRO A 98 -1.57 11.55 -6.67
N LYS A 99 -0.28 11.93 -6.68
CA LYS A 99 0.44 12.46 -5.52
C LYS A 99 -0.13 13.78 -4.94
N ASN A 100 -1.34 14.17 -5.30
CA ASN A 100 -2.10 15.28 -4.73
C ASN A 100 -3.38 14.78 -4.03
N LYS A 101 -3.20 13.98 -2.98
CA LYS A 101 -4.07 13.99 -1.80
C LYS A 101 -3.34 13.25 -0.68
N VAL A 102 -2.77 14.05 0.21
CA VAL A 102 -2.07 13.60 1.42
C VAL A 102 -3.13 13.01 2.36
N ALA A 103 -3.03 11.72 2.68
CA ALA A 103 -3.68 11.13 3.86
C ALA A 103 -3.06 9.76 4.18
N ASN A 104 -2.09 9.79 5.08
CA ASN A 104 -1.56 8.74 5.94
C ASN A 104 -2.21 7.34 5.81
N SER A 105 -1.47 6.39 5.24
CA SER A 105 -1.73 4.96 5.40
C SER A 105 -0.43 4.30 5.82
N THR A 106 -0.03 4.52 7.07
CA THR A 106 1.23 3.97 7.61
C THR A 106 1.06 3.16 8.89
N ASN A 107 -0.16 2.84 9.33
CA ASN A 107 -0.34 2.12 10.61
C ASN A 107 -1.41 1.01 10.53
N LEU A 108 -1.20 -0.03 9.71
CA LEU A 108 -2.18 -1.14 9.61
C LEU A 108 -1.66 -2.56 9.89
N VAL A 109 -0.45 -2.74 10.44
CA VAL A 109 0.05 -4.08 10.78
C VAL A 109 0.19 -4.34 12.28
N THR A 110 0.23 -3.32 13.14
CA THR A 110 0.27 -3.51 14.61
C THR A 110 -1.11 -3.44 15.29
N GLN A 111 -2.18 -3.17 14.52
CA GLN A 111 -3.48 -2.80 15.07
C GLN A 111 -4.53 -3.93 14.98
N ALA A 112 -4.14 -5.20 15.05
CA ALA A 112 -5.10 -6.31 15.00
C ALA A 112 -5.74 -6.64 16.36
N LEU A 113 -5.36 -5.98 17.46
CA LEU A 113 -5.88 -6.33 18.80
C LEU A 113 -6.51 -5.19 19.61
N ASN A 114 -6.34 -3.90 19.27
CA ASN A 114 -7.06 -2.78 19.89
C ASN A 114 -7.05 -1.57 18.92
N ARG A 115 -8.11 -1.35 18.13
CA ARG A 115 -8.22 -0.19 17.23
C ARG A 115 -9.14 0.87 17.82
N HIS A 116 -8.58 1.84 18.54
CA HIS A 116 -9.26 3.12 18.70
C HIS A 116 -9.13 3.88 17.37
N ASN A 117 -10.25 4.29 16.81
CA ASN A 117 -10.28 5.03 15.54
C ASN A 117 -9.66 6.42 15.79
N THR A 118 -8.81 6.93 14.89
CA THR A 118 -8.08 8.20 15.12
C THR A 118 -8.27 9.20 13.97
N PHE A 119 -8.05 10.49 14.25
CA PHE A 119 -8.12 11.57 13.27
C PHE A 119 -6.99 12.59 13.44
N ALA A 120 -6.84 13.52 12.48
CA ALA A 120 -5.90 14.62 12.55
C ALA A 120 -6.65 15.96 12.69
N LEU A 121 -6.24 16.78 13.66
CA LEU A 121 -6.86 18.07 13.98
C LEU A 121 -5.92 19.23 13.61
N PRO A 122 -6.26 20.05 12.60
CA PRO A 122 -5.52 21.27 12.29
C PRO A 122 -5.95 22.42 13.23
N ILE A 123 -5.00 22.97 13.96
CA ILE A 123 -5.17 24.09 14.89
C ILE A 123 -4.36 25.29 14.38
N PRO A 124 -4.99 26.37 13.94
CA PRO A 124 -4.27 27.60 13.60
C PRO A 124 -3.72 28.24 14.89
N LEU A 125 -2.42 28.54 14.93
CA LEU A 125 -1.77 29.15 16.10
C LEU A 125 -1.50 30.65 15.93
N ARG A 126 -0.98 31.04 14.75
CA ARG A 126 -0.66 32.43 14.38
C ARG A 126 -0.60 32.54 12.86
N GLU A 127 -0.45 33.75 12.32
CA GLU A 127 -0.43 33.98 10.86
C GLU A 127 0.56 33.04 10.15
N GLY A 128 0.04 32.30 9.16
CA GLY A 128 0.80 31.34 8.37
C GLY A 128 1.23 30.05 9.09
N LEU A 129 0.86 29.84 10.36
CA LEU A 129 1.24 28.67 11.14
C LEU A 129 0.02 27.84 11.59
N ILE A 130 -0.14 26.67 10.99
CA ILE A 130 -1.13 25.66 11.36
C ILE A 130 -0.41 24.48 12.00
N LEU A 131 -0.77 24.15 13.23
CA LEU A 131 -0.34 22.95 13.93
C LEU A 131 -1.28 21.81 13.59
N ASN A 132 -0.77 20.70 13.05
CA ASN A 132 -1.59 19.52 12.78
C ASN A 132 -1.32 18.44 13.84
N ILE A 133 -2.27 18.22 14.76
CA ILE A 133 -2.18 17.14 15.75
C ILE A 133 -2.72 15.86 15.10
N GLY A 134 -1.82 14.94 14.74
CA GLY A 134 -2.20 13.65 14.16
C GLY A 134 -2.50 12.57 15.21
N ASN A 135 -3.19 11.51 14.79
CA ASN A 135 -3.47 10.31 15.58
C ASN A 135 -4.24 10.57 16.90
N LEU A 136 -5.11 11.58 16.93
CA LEU A 136 -6.02 11.82 18.05
C LEU A 136 -7.11 10.74 18.08
N PRO A 137 -7.32 10.03 19.19
CA PRO A 137 -8.45 9.10 19.34
C PRO A 137 -9.79 9.80 19.13
N LEU A 138 -10.73 9.13 18.46
CA LEU A 138 -12.10 9.61 18.28
C LEU A 138 -12.92 9.52 19.57
N ASP A 139 -12.49 8.68 20.50
CA ASP A 139 -13.07 8.43 21.81
C ASP A 139 -12.21 9.00 22.95
N LEU A 140 -11.42 10.05 22.67
CA LEU A 140 -10.59 10.73 23.65
C LEU A 140 -11.42 11.21 24.84
N THR A 141 -11.07 10.74 26.04
CA THR A 141 -11.71 11.15 27.30
C THR A 141 -11.18 12.49 27.81
N GLU A 142 -11.92 13.14 28.71
CA GLU A 142 -11.55 14.43 29.29
C GLU A 142 -10.21 14.37 30.04
N ASP A 143 -9.97 13.33 30.82
CA ASP A 143 -8.70 13.11 31.54
C ASP A 143 -7.51 12.96 30.58
N GLU A 144 -7.70 12.28 29.47
CA GLU A 144 -6.66 12.10 28.44
C GLU A 144 -6.38 13.41 27.70
N ALA A 145 -7.42 14.18 27.38
CA ALA A 145 -7.29 15.50 26.79
C ALA A 145 -6.52 16.47 27.71
N GLU A 146 -6.81 16.44 29.02
CA GLU A 146 -6.10 17.26 30.00
C GLU A 146 -4.63 16.87 30.09
N LYS A 147 -4.33 15.57 30.02
CA LYS A 147 -2.95 15.06 29.98
C LYS A 147 -2.18 15.55 28.77
N ILE A 148 -2.79 15.48 27.58
CA ILE A 148 -2.20 16.00 26.32
C ILE A 148 -1.92 17.50 26.48
N THR A 149 -2.88 18.25 27.00
CA THR A 149 -2.76 19.68 27.23
C THR A 149 -1.60 20.02 28.16
N ARG A 150 -1.46 19.29 29.27
CA ARG A 150 -0.37 19.50 30.24
C ARG A 150 1.00 19.26 29.62
N ILE A 151 1.14 18.22 28.81
CA ILE A 151 2.39 17.92 28.09
C ILE A 151 2.71 19.07 27.14
N ILE A 152 1.77 19.51 26.31
CA ILE A 152 1.98 20.60 25.35
C ILE A 152 2.40 21.89 26.09
N LYS A 153 1.72 22.23 27.19
CA LYS A 153 2.05 23.40 28.02
C LYS A 153 3.48 23.34 28.57
N SER A 154 4.01 22.15 28.90
CA SER A 154 5.36 22.02 29.44
C SER A 154 6.48 22.38 28.46
N TYR A 155 6.22 22.31 27.16
CA TYR A 155 7.16 22.72 26.11
C TYR A 155 7.03 24.19 25.71
N ALA A 156 6.01 24.89 26.22
CA ALA A 156 5.83 26.31 25.93
C ALA A 156 6.93 27.10 26.64
N VAL A 157 7.79 27.74 25.86
CA VAL A 157 8.77 28.70 26.39
C VAL A 157 8.02 29.99 26.70
N ILE A 158 8.16 30.48 27.94
CA ILE A 158 7.63 31.79 28.32
C ILE A 158 8.40 32.82 27.50
N LYS A 159 7.67 33.55 26.66
CA LYS A 159 8.24 34.65 25.89
C LYS A 159 8.12 35.89 26.77
N ASP A 160 9.25 36.36 27.29
CA ASP A 160 9.37 37.67 27.92
C ASP A 160 9.14 38.80 26.90
#